data_AF-A0A6A5Y4Z8-F1
#
_entry.id   AF-A0A6A5Y4Z8-F1
#
_cell.length_a   1.000
_cell.length_b   1.000
_cell.length_c   1.000
_cell.angle_alpha   90.00
_cell.angle_beta   90.00
_cell.angle_gamma   90.00
#
_symmetry.space_group_name_H-M   'P 1'
#
loop_
_entity.id
_entity.type
_entity.pdbx_description
1 polymer ?
#
loop_
_entity_poly.entity_id
_entity_poly.type
_entity_poly.pdbx_seq_one_letter_code
_entity_poly.pdbx_strand_id
1 'polypeptide(L)'
;MVKITSFAALGLLAFAGQTAAATVKVMPFGASIVTGCWRANLWRKLQNSGITNVDFVGSVKGGDCGFPFDAEHEGHSGFQATGIVANNQLPGWLSAAKPDIVMMHLGTNDIIQGKTTQQTLDAYTALVGQMRASKATMKILVAQLIPIQPGKFGDSSTRIQQLNAAIPGWAAGISTARSPVIVVDQNTGFNTSTDTTDGEHPNASGNTKIADRFYTPLASAIKTSAVIYRPR
;
A
#
# COMPACT_ATOMS: atom_id res chain seq x y z
N MET A 1 70.64 -1.82 -35.40
CA MET A 1 69.64 -0.83 -34.95
C MET A 1 68.25 -1.44 -35.13
N VAL A 2 67.60 -1.81 -34.02
CA VAL A 2 66.32 -2.55 -34.00
C VAL A 2 65.16 -1.55 -34.13
N LYS A 3 64.24 -1.78 -35.07
CA LYS A 3 62.98 -1.03 -35.20
C LYS A 3 61.97 -1.57 -34.19
N ILE A 4 61.51 -0.73 -33.28
CA ILE A 4 60.41 -1.03 -32.36
C ILE A 4 59.14 -0.38 -32.91
N THR A 5 58.24 -1.20 -33.44
CA THR A 5 56.87 -0.81 -33.79
C THR A 5 56.00 -0.89 -32.53
N SER A 6 55.48 0.26 -32.09
CA SER A 6 54.56 0.35 -30.96
C SER A 6 53.11 0.19 -31.46
N PHE A 7 52.42 -0.85 -31.01
CA PHE A 7 50.97 -0.98 -31.16
C PHE A 7 50.28 -0.26 -29.99
N ALA A 8 49.53 0.79 -30.29
CA ALA A 8 48.64 1.44 -29.32
C ALA A 8 47.32 0.66 -29.26
N ALA A 9 47.05 -0.01 -28.14
CA ALA A 9 45.75 -0.61 -27.86
C ALA A 9 44.79 0.48 -27.35
N LEU A 10 43.83 0.91 -28.18
CA LEU A 10 42.68 1.69 -27.73
C LEU A 10 41.73 0.76 -26.96
N GLY A 11 41.74 0.84 -25.64
CA GLY A 11 40.69 0.23 -24.81
C GLY A 11 39.40 1.04 -24.92
N LEU A 12 38.34 0.47 -25.53
CA LEU A 12 36.99 1.00 -25.40
C LEU A 12 36.47 0.75 -23.98
N LEU A 13 36.45 1.80 -23.16
CA LEU A 13 35.68 1.81 -21.92
C LEU A 13 34.19 1.93 -22.26
N ALA A 14 33.49 0.80 -22.22
CA ALA A 14 32.03 0.79 -22.27
C ALA A 14 31.48 1.32 -20.93
N PHE A 15 31.09 2.59 -20.90
CA PHE A 15 30.30 3.13 -19.80
C PHE A 15 28.88 2.56 -19.89
N ALA A 16 28.62 1.45 -19.20
CA ALA A 16 27.26 1.03 -18.89
C ALA A 16 26.68 2.04 -17.89
N GLY A 17 26.03 3.09 -18.41
CA GLY A 17 25.28 4.03 -17.59
C GLY A 17 24.15 3.29 -16.86
N GLN A 18 24.28 3.11 -15.56
CA GLN A 18 23.22 2.59 -14.72
C GLN A 18 22.10 3.65 -14.71
N THR A 19 21.04 3.44 -15.50
CA THR A 19 19.85 4.30 -15.41
C THR A 19 19.25 4.13 -14.01
N ALA A 20 19.19 5.22 -13.25
CA ALA A 20 18.54 5.22 -11.95
C ALA A 20 17.07 4.81 -12.13
N ALA A 21 16.60 3.87 -11.32
CA ALA A 21 15.21 3.44 -11.37
C ALA A 21 14.30 4.64 -11.04
N ALA A 22 13.25 4.85 -11.84
CA ALA A 22 12.28 5.91 -11.59
C ALA A 22 11.64 5.72 -10.20
N THR A 23 11.47 6.82 -9.47
CA THR A 23 10.76 6.83 -8.19
C THR A 23 9.32 6.38 -8.38
N VAL A 24 8.88 5.42 -7.56
CA VAL A 24 7.50 4.91 -7.53
C VAL A 24 6.79 5.50 -6.32
N LYS A 25 5.73 6.27 -6.59
CA LYS A 25 4.90 6.89 -5.56
C LYS A 25 3.88 5.92 -5.02
N VAL A 26 3.90 5.69 -3.71
CA VAL A 26 3.02 4.74 -3.04
C VAL A 26 2.21 5.49 -2.00
N MET A 27 0.88 5.40 -2.06
CA MET A 27 -0.01 6.02 -1.08
C MET A 27 -0.55 4.96 -0.12
N PRO A 28 -0.07 4.92 1.14
CA PRO A 28 -0.78 4.22 2.22
C PRO A 28 -2.10 4.95 2.50
N PHE A 29 -3.23 4.33 2.22
CA PHE A 29 -4.55 4.93 2.24
C PHE A 29 -5.49 4.20 3.20
N GLY A 30 -6.21 4.93 4.06
CA GLY A 30 -7.20 4.32 4.92
C GLY A 30 -7.58 5.15 6.14
N ALA A 31 -7.82 4.46 7.26
CA ALA A 31 -8.24 5.10 8.52
C ALA A 31 -7.12 5.07 9.59
N SER A 32 -7.49 4.97 10.86
CA SER A 32 -6.57 4.97 12.02
C SER A 32 -5.52 3.87 11.96
N ILE A 33 -5.85 2.68 11.46
CA ILE A 33 -4.87 1.59 11.34
C ILE A 33 -3.70 1.99 10.43
N VAL A 34 -3.94 2.81 9.40
CA VAL A 34 -2.88 3.30 8.51
C VAL A 34 -1.92 4.25 9.22
N THR A 35 -2.35 4.95 10.27
CA THR A 35 -1.47 5.89 10.99
C THR A 35 -0.40 5.17 11.82
N GLY A 36 -0.52 3.86 12.05
CA GLY A 36 0.42 3.05 12.84
C GLY A 36 1.82 2.87 12.21
N CYS A 37 2.75 2.33 13.01
CA CYS A 37 4.16 2.17 12.64
C CYS A 37 4.48 1.03 11.67
N TRP A 38 3.48 0.27 11.19
CA TRP A 38 3.71 -0.74 10.16
C TRP A 38 4.29 -0.16 8.88
N ARG A 39 3.97 1.11 8.54
CA ARG A 39 4.57 1.82 7.40
C ARG A 39 6.06 2.01 7.57
N ALA A 40 6.52 2.39 8.76
CA ALA A 40 7.93 2.53 9.07
C ALA A 40 8.66 1.17 8.96
N ASN A 41 8.06 0.10 9.50
CA ASN A 41 8.61 -1.25 9.37
C ASN A 41 8.70 -1.70 7.92
N LEU A 42 7.65 -1.45 7.13
CA LEU A 42 7.60 -1.78 5.70
C LEU A 42 8.64 -0.98 4.90
N TRP A 43 8.75 0.32 5.15
CA TRP A 43 9.77 1.19 4.55
C TRP A 43 11.17 0.63 4.79
N ARG A 44 11.54 0.38 6.06
CA ARG A 44 12.84 -0.20 6.40
C ARG A 44 13.08 -1.54 5.69
N LYS A 45 12.06 -2.38 5.56
CA LYS A 45 12.16 -3.67 4.88
C LYS A 45 12.40 -3.52 3.38
N LEU A 46 11.79 -2.53 2.72
CA LEU A 46 12.05 -2.18 1.32
C LEU A 46 13.49 -1.65 1.14
N GLN A 47 13.92 -0.71 1.98
CA GLN A 47 15.27 -0.15 1.92
C GLN A 47 16.34 -1.23 2.13
N ASN A 48 16.17 -2.07 3.16
CA ASN A 48 17.09 -3.18 3.46
C ASN A 48 17.14 -4.25 2.36
N SER A 49 16.13 -4.33 1.49
CA SER A 49 16.13 -5.24 0.34
C SER A 49 16.57 -4.57 -0.97
N GLY A 50 17.09 -3.34 -0.91
CA GLY A 50 17.59 -2.58 -2.05
C GLY A 50 16.50 -1.92 -2.90
N ILE A 51 15.23 -1.90 -2.44
CA ILE A 51 14.15 -1.17 -3.08
C ILE A 51 14.13 0.25 -2.52
N THR A 52 14.98 1.11 -3.08
CA THR A 52 15.22 2.48 -2.62
C THR A 52 14.50 3.55 -3.45
N ASN A 53 13.91 3.18 -4.58
CA ASN A 53 13.20 4.08 -5.50
C ASN A 53 11.70 4.24 -5.12
N VAL A 54 11.41 4.40 -3.83
CA VAL A 54 10.04 4.50 -3.29
C VAL A 54 9.87 5.85 -2.62
N ASP A 55 8.70 6.44 -2.81
CA ASP A 55 8.25 7.70 -2.22
C ASP A 55 6.86 7.44 -1.64
N PHE A 56 6.71 7.47 -0.32
CA PHE A 56 5.40 7.43 0.30
C PHE A 56 4.76 8.81 0.14
N VAL A 57 3.48 8.83 -0.27
CA VAL A 57 2.81 10.08 -0.59
C VAL A 57 1.43 10.15 0.07
N GLY A 58 1.05 11.35 0.48
CA GLY A 58 -0.26 11.65 1.05
C GLY A 58 -0.25 12.97 1.80
N SER A 59 -1.42 13.44 2.18
CA SER A 59 -1.59 14.74 2.85
C SER A 59 -1.17 14.74 4.33
N VAL A 60 -1.09 13.56 4.95
CA VAL A 60 -0.78 13.42 6.37
C VAL A 60 0.68 13.04 6.57
N LYS A 61 1.38 13.83 7.40
CA LYS A 61 2.72 13.49 7.87
C LYS A 61 2.59 12.58 9.09
N GLY A 62 3.13 11.36 9.00
CA GLY A 62 3.11 10.39 10.08
C GLY A 62 3.95 10.81 11.29
N GLY A 63 3.80 10.06 12.39
CA GLY A 63 4.57 10.26 13.61
C GLY A 63 5.92 9.54 13.63
N ASP A 64 6.68 9.77 14.69
CA ASP A 64 7.93 9.07 14.96
C ASP A 64 7.68 7.60 15.33
N CYS A 65 8.48 6.70 14.76
CA CYS A 65 8.47 5.26 15.03
C CYS A 65 9.85 4.75 15.52
N GLY A 66 10.71 5.67 16.00
CA GLY A 66 12.02 5.39 16.58
C GLY A 66 13.16 5.32 15.56
N PHE A 67 12.90 5.61 14.29
CA PHE A 67 13.91 5.70 13.23
C PHE A 67 13.40 6.49 12.02
N PRO A 68 14.30 7.10 11.22
CA PRO A 68 13.91 7.82 10.02
C PRO A 68 13.26 6.91 8.97
N PHE A 69 12.13 7.36 8.43
CA PHE A 69 11.43 6.75 7.31
C PHE A 69 10.63 7.82 6.59
N ASP A 70 10.20 7.54 5.36
CA ASP A 70 9.22 8.38 4.70
C ASP A 70 7.85 8.22 5.39
N ALA A 71 7.42 9.28 6.07
CA ALA A 71 6.29 9.22 6.99
C ALA A 71 4.95 9.57 6.35
N GLU A 72 4.92 9.95 5.07
CA GLU A 72 3.72 10.44 4.40
C GLU A 72 2.67 9.33 4.21
N HIS A 73 1.40 9.68 4.36
CA HIS A 73 0.26 8.79 4.14
C HIS A 73 -1.06 9.54 3.96
N GLU A 74 -2.09 8.81 3.55
CA GLU A 74 -3.47 9.27 3.40
C GLU A 74 -4.39 8.47 4.35
N GLY A 75 -4.02 8.47 5.62
CA GLY A 75 -4.70 7.72 6.69
C GLY A 75 -5.42 8.68 7.63
N HIS A 76 -6.74 8.53 7.76
CA HIS A 76 -7.60 9.48 8.48
C HIS A 76 -8.41 8.78 9.57
N SER A 77 -8.06 8.98 10.84
CA SER A 77 -8.73 8.31 11.96
C SER A 77 -10.25 8.51 11.96
N GLY A 78 -10.99 7.42 12.14
CA GLY A 78 -12.46 7.41 12.13
C GLY A 78 -13.11 7.40 10.75
N PHE A 79 -12.35 7.57 9.65
CA PHE A 79 -12.94 7.64 8.32
C PHE A 79 -13.48 6.28 7.87
N GLN A 80 -14.56 6.36 7.10
CA GLN A 80 -15.23 5.24 6.45
C GLN A 80 -14.98 5.29 4.94
N ALA A 81 -14.92 4.14 4.27
CA ALA A 81 -14.93 4.07 2.81
C ALA A 81 -16.19 4.75 2.26
N THR A 82 -17.35 4.42 2.83
CA THR A 82 -18.64 5.02 2.44
C THR A 82 -18.66 6.53 2.65
N GLY A 83 -18.10 7.02 3.76
CA GLY A 83 -17.96 8.44 4.06
C GLY A 83 -17.04 9.18 3.08
N ILE A 84 -15.87 8.60 2.75
CA ILE A 84 -14.93 9.18 1.79
C ILE A 84 -15.57 9.33 0.41
N VAL A 85 -16.34 8.33 -0.03
CA VAL A 85 -17.09 8.38 -1.29
C VAL A 85 -18.18 9.44 -1.24
N ALA A 86 -19.00 9.46 -0.18
CA ALA A 86 -20.09 10.41 -0.03
C ALA A 86 -19.61 11.87 -0.04
N ASN A 87 -18.43 12.12 0.54
CA ASN A 87 -17.82 13.44 0.62
C ASN A 87 -16.87 13.76 -0.55
N ASN A 88 -16.72 12.84 -1.52
CA ASN A 88 -15.86 12.98 -2.70
C ASN A 88 -14.41 13.43 -2.37
N GLN A 89 -13.80 12.86 -1.33
CA GLN A 89 -12.52 13.35 -0.82
C GLN A 89 -11.30 12.80 -1.61
N LEU A 90 -11.35 11.53 -2.03
CA LEU A 90 -10.20 10.85 -2.65
C LEU A 90 -9.65 11.53 -3.93
N PRO A 91 -10.47 12.08 -4.86
CA PRO A 91 -9.93 12.74 -6.05
C PRO A 91 -8.97 13.90 -5.75
N GLY A 92 -9.23 14.68 -4.70
CA GLY A 92 -8.35 15.78 -4.29
C GLY A 92 -6.98 15.26 -3.83
N TRP A 93 -6.97 14.24 -2.98
CA TRP A 93 -5.74 13.60 -2.50
C TRP A 93 -4.94 12.97 -3.64
N LEU A 94 -5.60 12.26 -4.56
CA LEU A 94 -4.96 11.66 -5.73
C LEU A 94 -4.34 12.71 -6.65
N SER A 95 -5.03 13.83 -6.88
CA SER A 95 -4.52 14.91 -7.74
C SER A 95 -3.27 15.58 -7.17
N ALA A 96 -3.22 15.75 -5.84
CA ALA A 96 -2.07 16.32 -5.15
C ALA A 96 -0.87 15.35 -5.10
N ALA A 97 -1.11 14.10 -4.69
CA ALA A 97 -0.05 13.12 -4.45
C ALA A 97 0.43 12.38 -5.71
N LYS A 98 -0.47 12.18 -6.68
CA LYS A 98 -0.25 11.45 -7.95
C LYS A 98 0.40 10.07 -7.76
N PRO A 99 -0.19 9.17 -6.94
CA PRO A 99 0.41 7.87 -6.66
C PRO A 99 0.43 6.94 -7.90
N ASP A 100 1.44 6.08 -7.96
CA ASP A 100 1.49 4.92 -8.85
C ASP A 100 0.78 3.70 -8.26
N ILE A 101 0.84 3.59 -6.93
CA ILE A 101 0.35 2.46 -6.16
C ILE A 101 -0.45 2.98 -4.97
N VAL A 102 -1.61 2.39 -4.70
CA VAL A 102 -2.36 2.63 -3.45
C VAL A 102 -2.35 1.34 -2.61
N MET A 103 -2.01 1.45 -1.33
CA MET A 103 -2.20 0.41 -0.33
C MET A 103 -3.38 0.77 0.55
N MET A 104 -4.53 0.12 0.35
CA MET A 104 -5.77 0.43 1.04
C MET A 104 -6.01 -0.51 2.23
N HIS A 105 -6.04 0.05 3.45
CA HIS A 105 -6.56 -0.61 4.65
C HIS A 105 -7.66 0.27 5.26
N LEU A 106 -8.89 0.03 4.83
CA LEU A 106 -10.06 0.87 5.08
C LEU A 106 -11.29 -0.03 5.15
N GLY A 107 -12.28 0.27 5.99
CA GLY A 107 -13.50 -0.53 6.13
C GLY A 107 -13.84 -0.93 7.56
N THR A 108 -12.88 -0.91 8.48
CA THR A 108 -13.13 -1.23 9.90
C THR A 108 -14.22 -0.32 10.50
N ASN A 109 -14.13 0.99 10.26
CA ASN A 109 -15.12 1.97 10.72
C ASN A 109 -16.48 1.83 10.04
N ASP A 110 -16.53 1.38 8.78
CA ASP A 110 -17.79 1.10 8.09
C ASP A 110 -18.53 -0.01 8.83
N ILE A 111 -17.84 -1.10 9.15
CA ILE A 111 -18.43 -2.24 9.87
C ILE A 111 -18.82 -1.87 11.30
N ILE A 112 -17.93 -1.23 12.07
CA ILE A 112 -18.21 -0.81 13.45
C ILE A 112 -19.43 0.10 13.54
N GLN A 113 -19.61 0.99 12.56
CA GLN A 113 -20.73 1.95 12.52
C GLN A 113 -21.93 1.42 11.72
N GLY A 114 -22.00 0.11 11.46
CA GLY A 114 -23.22 -0.52 10.99
C GLY A 114 -23.40 -0.61 9.47
N LYS A 115 -22.42 -0.23 8.63
CA LYS A 115 -22.50 -0.45 7.18
C LYS A 115 -22.45 -1.93 6.82
N THR A 116 -23.23 -2.34 5.83
CA THR A 116 -23.22 -3.73 5.35
C THR A 116 -21.95 -4.02 4.55
N THR A 117 -21.64 -5.32 4.38
CA THR A 117 -20.59 -5.77 3.46
C THR A 117 -20.80 -5.19 2.06
N GLN A 118 -22.03 -5.22 1.54
CA GLN A 118 -22.32 -4.70 0.21
C GLN A 118 -22.08 -3.19 0.12
N GLN A 119 -22.55 -2.40 1.09
CA GLN A 119 -22.31 -0.94 1.11
C GLN A 119 -20.81 -0.61 1.13
N THR A 120 -20.02 -1.40 1.86
CA THR A 120 -18.56 -1.22 1.94
C THR A 120 -17.89 -1.58 0.61
N LEU A 121 -18.30 -2.67 -0.05
CA LEU A 121 -17.76 -3.07 -1.36
C LEU A 121 -18.19 -2.13 -2.50
N ASP A 122 -19.39 -1.57 -2.45
CA ASP A 122 -19.84 -0.53 -3.38
C ASP A 122 -18.95 0.71 -3.24
N ALA A 123 -18.64 1.10 -2.00
CA ALA A 123 -17.69 2.18 -1.75
C ALA A 123 -16.29 1.86 -2.27
N TYR A 124 -15.77 0.64 -2.04
CA TYR A 124 -14.48 0.24 -2.61
C TYR A 124 -14.48 0.32 -4.14
N THR A 125 -15.58 -0.09 -4.78
CA THR A 125 -15.73 -0.02 -6.25
C THR A 125 -15.65 1.43 -6.73
N ALA A 126 -16.34 2.36 -6.05
CA ALA A 126 -16.26 3.78 -6.35
C ALA A 126 -14.84 4.36 -6.15
N LEU A 127 -14.19 4.01 -5.04
CA LEU A 127 -12.81 4.44 -4.74
C LEU A 127 -11.82 3.93 -5.81
N VAL A 128 -11.92 2.66 -6.21
CA VAL A 128 -11.09 2.11 -7.30
C VAL A 128 -11.38 2.81 -8.63
N GLY A 129 -12.63 3.17 -8.89
CA GLY A 129 -13.01 4.00 -10.04
C GLY A 129 -12.31 5.36 -10.03
N GLN A 130 -12.31 6.07 -8.89
CA GLN A 130 -11.62 7.35 -8.70
C GLN A 130 -10.09 7.20 -8.87
N MET A 131 -9.50 6.14 -8.32
CA MET A 131 -8.08 5.80 -8.52
C MET A 131 -7.75 5.65 -10.00
N ARG A 132 -8.53 4.85 -10.74
CA ARG A 132 -8.32 4.63 -12.18
C ARG A 132 -8.56 5.87 -13.02
N ALA A 133 -9.49 6.74 -12.62
CA ALA A 133 -9.70 8.04 -13.26
C ALA A 133 -8.48 8.96 -13.08
N SER A 134 -7.83 8.93 -11.90
CA SER A 134 -6.58 9.67 -11.67
C SER A 134 -5.40 9.07 -12.43
N LYS A 135 -5.29 7.75 -12.50
CA LYS A 135 -4.25 7.04 -13.25
C LYS A 135 -4.75 5.68 -13.70
N ALA A 136 -4.97 5.53 -15.01
CA ALA A 136 -5.53 4.31 -15.59
C ALA A 136 -4.66 3.04 -15.41
N THR A 137 -3.39 3.20 -15.00
CA THR A 137 -2.44 2.11 -14.73
C THR A 137 -2.15 1.90 -13.24
N MET A 138 -2.89 2.57 -12.35
CA MET A 138 -2.65 2.48 -10.91
C MET A 138 -2.78 1.05 -10.41
N LYS A 139 -1.82 0.61 -9.60
CA LYS A 139 -1.87 -0.69 -8.92
C LYS A 139 -2.47 -0.51 -7.55
N ILE A 140 -3.38 -1.40 -7.17
CA ILE A 140 -4.16 -1.22 -5.95
C ILE A 140 -4.00 -2.47 -5.10
N LEU A 141 -3.44 -2.31 -3.92
CA LEU A 141 -3.27 -3.38 -2.93
C LEU A 141 -4.35 -3.18 -1.87
N VAL A 142 -5.36 -4.05 -1.84
CA VAL A 142 -6.47 -3.95 -0.90
C VAL A 142 -6.29 -4.96 0.21
N ALA A 143 -6.27 -4.49 1.45
CA ALA A 143 -6.21 -5.37 2.60
C ALA A 143 -7.56 -6.07 2.83
N GLN A 144 -7.54 -7.38 3.06
CA GLN A 144 -8.48 -7.92 4.05
C GLN A 144 -8.13 -7.27 5.39
N LEU A 145 -9.15 -6.90 6.16
CA LEU A 145 -8.96 -6.18 7.42
C LEU A 145 -8.34 -7.09 8.49
N ILE A 146 -7.52 -6.51 9.37
CA ILE A 146 -7.13 -7.17 10.62
C ILE A 146 -8.40 -7.45 11.44
N PRO A 147 -8.43 -8.52 12.26
CA PRO A 147 -9.55 -8.74 13.17
C PRO A 147 -9.58 -7.66 14.25
N ILE A 148 -10.76 -7.46 14.83
CA ILE A 148 -10.97 -6.66 16.05
C ILE A 148 -11.48 -7.55 17.17
N GLN A 149 -11.28 -7.14 18.42
CA GLN A 149 -11.56 -7.95 19.61
C GLN A 149 -13.02 -8.42 19.63
N PRO A 150 -13.28 -9.74 19.63
CA PRO A 150 -14.63 -10.28 19.73
C PRO A 150 -15.37 -9.78 20.97
N GLY A 151 -16.64 -9.42 20.83
CA GLY A 151 -17.51 -8.94 21.91
C GLY A 151 -17.28 -7.49 22.34
N LYS A 152 -16.14 -6.87 22.02
CA LYS A 152 -15.86 -5.47 22.37
C LYS A 152 -16.60 -4.48 21.47
N PHE A 153 -16.82 -4.84 20.21
CA PHE A 153 -17.42 -3.98 19.18
C PHE A 153 -18.74 -4.54 18.64
N GLY A 154 -19.56 -5.13 19.52
CA GLY A 154 -20.77 -5.84 19.10
C GLY A 154 -20.48 -7.01 18.17
N ASP A 155 -21.25 -7.14 17.09
CA ASP A 155 -21.10 -8.19 16.08
C ASP A 155 -20.02 -7.89 15.01
N SER A 156 -19.33 -6.75 15.14
CA SER A 156 -18.40 -6.24 14.13
C SER A 156 -17.25 -7.19 13.80
N SER A 157 -16.75 -7.97 14.77
CA SER A 157 -15.73 -9.00 14.50
C SER A 157 -16.22 -10.03 13.48
N THR A 158 -17.47 -10.49 13.61
CA THR A 158 -18.08 -11.45 12.67
C THR A 158 -18.30 -10.81 11.31
N ARG A 159 -18.75 -9.56 11.29
CA ARG A 159 -18.99 -8.81 10.05
C ARG A 159 -17.70 -8.45 9.30
N ILE A 160 -16.60 -8.19 10.01
CA ILE A 160 -15.28 -8.08 9.41
C ILE A 160 -14.89 -9.39 8.71
N GLN A 161 -15.16 -10.55 9.32
CA GLN A 161 -14.90 -11.83 8.66
C GLN A 161 -15.76 -12.02 7.39
N GLN A 162 -17.02 -11.60 7.41
CA GLN A 162 -17.88 -11.62 6.23
C GLN A 162 -17.37 -10.70 5.11
N LEU A 163 -16.95 -9.48 5.45
CA LEU A 163 -16.32 -8.57 4.49
C LEU A 163 -15.02 -9.17 3.92
N ASN A 164 -14.16 -9.69 4.79
CA ASN A 164 -12.90 -10.33 4.38
C ASN A 164 -13.13 -11.52 3.44
N ALA A 165 -14.17 -12.33 3.68
CA ALA A 165 -14.54 -13.43 2.80
C ALA A 165 -15.01 -12.95 1.41
N ALA A 166 -15.64 -11.77 1.33
CA ALA A 166 -16.15 -11.21 0.08
C ALA A 166 -15.09 -10.45 -0.74
N ILE A 167 -14.08 -9.86 -0.09
CA ILE A 167 -13.03 -9.06 -0.75
C ILE A 167 -12.32 -9.80 -1.90
N PRO A 168 -11.91 -11.08 -1.79
CA PRO A 168 -11.27 -11.79 -2.90
C PRO A 168 -12.12 -11.88 -4.16
N GLY A 169 -13.40 -12.24 -4.02
CA GLY A 169 -14.33 -12.33 -5.16
C GLY A 169 -14.59 -10.97 -5.78
N TRP A 170 -14.81 -9.94 -4.95
CA TRP A 170 -14.95 -8.55 -5.41
C TRP A 170 -13.72 -8.08 -6.19
N ALA A 171 -12.53 -8.23 -5.62
CA ALA A 171 -11.28 -7.79 -6.22
C ALA A 171 -11.04 -8.49 -7.56
N ALA A 172 -11.25 -9.79 -7.63
CA ALA A 172 -11.15 -10.56 -8.87
C ALA A 172 -12.13 -10.04 -9.94
N GLY A 173 -13.37 -9.71 -9.55
CA GLY A 173 -14.40 -9.21 -10.47
C GLY A 173 -14.10 -7.83 -11.09
N ILE A 174 -13.28 -7.00 -10.43
CA ILE A 174 -12.95 -5.65 -10.92
C ILE A 174 -11.50 -5.48 -11.38
N SER A 175 -10.62 -6.46 -11.11
CA SER A 175 -9.20 -6.40 -11.45
C SER A 175 -8.98 -6.47 -12.96
N THR A 176 -7.95 -5.79 -13.46
CA THR A 176 -7.57 -5.82 -14.88
C THR A 176 -6.05 -5.95 -15.01
N ALA A 177 -5.56 -6.41 -16.15
CA ALA A 177 -4.11 -6.45 -16.40
C ALA A 177 -3.45 -5.06 -16.36
N ARG A 178 -4.18 -4.01 -16.78
CA ARG A 178 -3.69 -2.62 -16.81
C ARG A 178 -3.65 -1.97 -15.43
N SER A 179 -4.66 -2.24 -14.59
CA SER A 179 -4.80 -1.72 -13.22
C SER A 179 -5.23 -2.87 -12.31
N PRO A 180 -4.26 -3.68 -11.83
CA PRO A 180 -4.56 -4.84 -11.00
C PRO A 180 -5.01 -4.42 -9.60
N VAL A 181 -6.02 -5.11 -9.08
CA VAL A 181 -6.43 -5.08 -7.68
C VAL A 181 -5.94 -6.37 -7.02
N ILE A 182 -4.99 -6.24 -6.10
CA ILE A 182 -4.31 -7.35 -5.42
C ILE A 182 -4.77 -7.38 -3.97
N VAL A 183 -5.31 -8.51 -3.53
CA VAL A 183 -5.73 -8.69 -2.13
C VAL A 183 -4.53 -9.04 -1.26
N VAL A 184 -4.42 -8.38 -0.11
CA VAL A 184 -3.41 -8.64 0.91
C VAL A 184 -4.11 -9.13 2.17
N ASP A 185 -3.90 -10.40 2.53
CA ASP A 185 -4.46 -10.98 3.75
C ASP A 185 -3.73 -10.44 4.99
N GLN A 186 -4.40 -9.54 5.73
CA GLN A 186 -3.94 -9.05 7.04
C GLN A 186 -4.60 -9.76 8.21
N ASN A 187 -5.55 -10.67 7.96
CA ASN A 187 -6.35 -11.31 9.00
C ASN A 187 -5.66 -12.57 9.53
N THR A 188 -5.18 -13.44 8.63
CA THR A 188 -4.64 -14.74 9.00
C THR A 188 -3.37 -14.60 9.85
N GLY A 189 -3.41 -15.15 11.06
CA GLY A 189 -2.30 -15.13 12.02
C GLY A 189 -2.20 -13.86 12.86
N PHE A 190 -3.17 -12.95 12.74
CA PHE A 190 -3.30 -11.76 13.58
C PHE A 190 -4.17 -12.09 14.80
N ASN A 191 -3.65 -11.85 16.00
CA ASN A 191 -4.34 -12.12 17.27
C ASN A 191 -4.62 -10.81 17.98
N THR A 192 -5.90 -10.49 18.17
CA THR A 192 -6.33 -9.23 18.78
C THR A 192 -5.79 -9.03 20.19
N SER A 193 -5.60 -10.09 20.99
CA SER A 193 -5.12 -9.94 22.37
C SER A 193 -3.62 -9.63 22.47
N THR A 194 -2.80 -10.09 21.51
CA THR A 194 -1.34 -9.91 21.56
C THR A 194 -0.83 -8.89 20.56
N ASP A 195 -1.60 -8.58 19.51
CA ASP A 195 -1.15 -7.76 18.39
C ASP A 195 -1.84 -6.39 18.35
N THR A 196 -2.73 -6.08 19.31
CA THR A 196 -3.36 -4.76 19.44
C THR A 196 -3.10 -4.13 20.80
N THR A 197 -3.31 -2.81 20.88
CA THR A 197 -3.27 -2.07 22.14
C THR A 197 -4.63 -2.02 22.82
N ASP A 198 -5.70 -1.99 22.03
CA ASP A 198 -7.08 -1.74 22.50
C ASP A 198 -8.11 -2.70 21.88
N GLY A 199 -7.67 -3.80 21.27
CA GLY A 199 -8.55 -4.71 20.55
C GLY A 199 -8.82 -4.30 19.11
N GLU A 200 -8.35 -3.15 18.63
CA GLU A 200 -8.54 -2.68 17.24
C GLU A 200 -7.22 -2.25 16.60
N HIS A 201 -6.45 -1.40 17.28
CA HIS A 201 -5.27 -0.75 16.73
C HIS A 201 -4.00 -1.58 16.97
N PRO A 202 -3.17 -1.80 15.94
CA PRO A 202 -1.99 -2.65 16.06
C PRO A 202 -0.93 -2.08 17.01
N ASN A 203 -0.43 -2.92 17.91
CA ASN A 203 0.74 -2.63 18.73
C ASN A 203 2.05 -2.96 17.95
N ALA A 204 3.21 -2.99 18.60
CA ALA A 204 4.48 -3.30 17.92
C ALA A 204 4.49 -4.67 17.19
N SER A 205 3.90 -5.71 17.78
CA SER A 205 3.75 -7.04 17.16
C SER A 205 2.82 -6.97 15.94
N GLY A 206 1.63 -6.37 16.11
CA GLY A 206 0.67 -6.22 15.01
C GLY A 206 1.22 -5.40 13.85
N ASN A 207 1.94 -4.31 14.15
CA ASN A 207 2.57 -3.48 13.13
C ASN A 207 3.62 -4.26 12.34
N THR A 208 4.33 -5.19 12.96
CA THR A 208 5.29 -6.07 12.28
C THR A 208 4.57 -7.02 11.31
N LYS A 209 3.50 -7.68 11.78
CA LYS A 209 2.70 -8.59 10.95
C LYS A 209 2.08 -7.89 9.73
N ILE A 210 1.55 -6.68 9.93
CA ILE A 210 0.96 -5.90 8.83
C ILE A 210 2.01 -5.56 7.76
N ALA A 211 3.18 -5.10 8.20
CA ALA A 211 4.30 -4.78 7.31
C ALA A 211 4.77 -6.02 6.53
N ASP A 212 4.86 -7.17 7.19
CA ASP A 212 5.30 -8.41 6.57
C ASP A 212 4.37 -8.90 5.45
N ARG A 213 3.05 -8.78 5.66
CA ARG A 213 2.04 -9.14 4.66
C ARG A 213 2.04 -8.19 3.46
N PHE A 214 2.24 -6.90 3.67
CA PHE A 214 2.32 -5.93 2.57
C PHE A 214 3.63 -6.00 1.77
N TYR A 215 4.72 -6.45 2.38
CA TYR A 215 6.06 -6.38 1.77
C TYR A 215 6.14 -7.04 0.39
N THR A 216 5.81 -8.32 0.29
CA THR A 216 5.93 -9.07 -0.98
C THR A 216 5.07 -8.47 -2.10
N PRO A 217 3.74 -8.23 -1.91
CA PRO A 217 2.93 -7.65 -2.98
C PRO A 217 3.37 -6.23 -3.35
N LEU A 218 3.78 -5.40 -2.39
CA LEU A 218 4.26 -4.05 -2.68
C LEU A 218 5.58 -4.06 -3.45
N ALA A 219 6.56 -4.85 -3.00
CA ALA A 219 7.85 -5.00 -3.67
C ALA A 219 7.69 -5.46 -5.12
N SER A 220 6.78 -6.40 -5.37
CA SER A 220 6.44 -6.85 -6.73
C SER A 220 5.80 -5.74 -7.57
N ALA A 221 4.86 -5.00 -6.99
CA ALA A 221 4.19 -3.88 -7.66
C ALA A 221 5.16 -2.75 -8.03
N ILE A 222 6.11 -2.40 -7.13
CA ILE A 222 7.15 -1.39 -7.39
C ILE A 222 8.05 -1.82 -8.55
N LYS A 223 8.58 -3.05 -8.51
CA LYS A 223 9.48 -3.58 -9.55
C LYS A 223 8.81 -3.55 -10.93
N THR A 224 7.55 -3.96 -11.00
CA THR A 224 6.79 -3.95 -12.26
C THR A 224 6.34 -2.56 -12.71
N SER A 225 6.39 -1.53 -11.84
CA SER A 225 6.12 -0.14 -12.22
C SER A 225 7.37 0.51 -12.82
N ALA A 226 8.55 0.19 -12.30
CA ALA A 226 9.83 0.72 -12.79
C ALA A 226 10.19 0.23 -14.22
N VAL A 227 9.70 -0.94 -14.63
CA VAL A 227 9.97 -1.51 -15.97
C VAL A 227 9.26 -0.74 -17.10
N ILE A 228 8.14 -0.07 -16.81
CA ILE A 228 7.35 0.64 -17.83
C ILE A 228 8.05 1.93 -18.28
N TYR A 229 8.98 2.47 -17.48
CA TYR A 229 9.67 3.74 -17.74
C TYR A 229 11.05 3.56 -18.39
N ARG A 230 11.24 2.56 -19.25
CA ARG A 230 12.40 2.52 -20.15
C ARG A 230 12.06 3.27 -21.43
N PRO A 231 12.73 4.41 -21.75
CA PRO A 231 12.63 4.98 -23.09
C PRO A 231 13.14 3.91 -24.07
N ARG A 232 12.38 3.68 -25.14
CA ARG A 232 12.93 3.01 -26.33
C ARG A 232 13.89 3.95 -27.04
#